data_AF-A0A1W1H6N5-F1
#
_entry.id   AF-A0A1W1H6N5-F1
#
_cell.length_a   1.000
_cell.length_b   1.000
_cell.length_c   1.000
_cell.angle_alpha   90.00
_cell.angle_beta   90.00
_cell.angle_gamma   90.00
#
_symmetry.space_group_name_H-M   'P 1'
#
loop_
_entity.id
_entity.type
_entity.pdbx_description
1 polymer ?
#
loop_
_entity_poly.entity_id
_entity_poly.type
_entity_poly.pdbx_seq_one_letter_code
_entity_poly.pdbx_strand_id
1 'polypeptide(L)'
;MKMKNPFVILDVDRSVTQKDIILAVSRAMREKKYSAAEIAVAQKTLLDPVSRACASFLYHIDFGDKKKKICGSIMDDYELLTKADEDALNNNSLEYLDLFDS
;
A
#
# COMPACT_ATOMS: atom_id res chain seq x y z
N MET A 1 -4.82 -17.24 -7.58
CA MET A 1 -3.36 -17.44 -7.44
C MET A 1 -2.74 -16.09 -7.12
N LYS A 2 -2.19 -15.90 -5.91
CA LYS A 2 -1.67 -14.59 -5.47
C LYS A 2 -0.28 -14.38 -6.09
N MET A 3 -0.10 -13.39 -6.96
CA MET A 3 1.23 -13.08 -7.50
C MET A 3 2.13 -12.55 -6.39
N LYS A 4 3.20 -13.29 -6.09
CA LYS A 4 4.26 -12.89 -5.17
C LYS A 4 5.23 -11.94 -5.87
N ASN A 5 5.88 -11.08 -5.10
CA ASN A 5 6.83 -10.11 -5.61
C ASN A 5 8.04 -10.82 -6.28
N PRO A 6 8.26 -10.65 -7.60
CA PRO A 6 9.32 -11.32 -8.33
C PRO A 6 10.73 -10.86 -7.90
N PHE A 7 10.89 -9.61 -7.42
CA PHE A 7 12.15 -9.10 -6.89
C PHE A 7 12.54 -9.80 -5.58
N VAL A 8 11.56 -10.12 -4.75
CA VAL A 8 11.77 -10.86 -3.49
C VAL A 8 12.03 -12.34 -3.75
N ILE A 9 11.34 -12.96 -4.72
CA ILE A 9 11.56 -14.37 -5.07
C ILE A 9 13.00 -14.62 -5.52
N LEU A 10 13.54 -13.70 -6.34
CA LEU A 10 14.88 -13.83 -6.89
C LEU A 10 15.97 -13.16 -6.04
N ASP A 11 15.62 -12.45 -4.96
CA ASP A 11 16.56 -11.72 -4.10
C ASP A 11 17.40 -10.70 -4.92
N VAL A 12 16.71 -9.89 -5.71
CA VAL A 12 17.32 -8.90 -6.63
C VAL A 12 16.67 -7.52 -6.51
N ASP A 13 17.45 -6.49 -6.81
CA ASP A 13 16.99 -5.10 -6.84
C ASP A 13 16.34 -4.72 -8.18
N ARG A 14 15.63 -3.58 -8.20
CA ARG A 14 15.03 -2.96 -9.39
C ARG A 14 16.03 -2.75 -10.53
N SER A 15 17.28 -2.43 -10.22
CA SER A 15 18.35 -2.11 -11.18
C SER A 15 19.04 -3.34 -11.79
N VAL A 16 18.55 -4.55 -11.52
CA VAL A 16 19.19 -5.81 -11.90
C VAL A 16 19.31 -6.01 -13.42
N THR A 17 20.49 -6.47 -13.87
CA THR A 17 20.73 -6.80 -15.27
C THR A 17 20.12 -8.15 -15.66
N GLN A 18 19.94 -8.41 -16.94
CA GLN A 18 19.43 -9.72 -17.40
C GLN A 18 20.37 -10.88 -17.00
N LYS A 19 21.69 -10.67 -17.00
CA LYS A 19 22.67 -11.69 -16.60
C LYS A 19 22.52 -12.04 -15.11
N ASP A 20 22.34 -11.02 -14.28
CA ASP A 20 22.18 -11.19 -12.83
C ASP A 20 20.87 -11.89 -12.48
N ILE A 21 19.79 -11.66 -13.24
CA ILE A 21 18.53 -12.40 -13.08
C ILE A 21 18.73 -13.90 -13.30
N ILE A 22 19.48 -14.29 -14.33
CA ILE A 22 19.74 -15.70 -14.64
C ILE A 22 20.56 -16.35 -13.51
N LEU A 23 21.54 -15.62 -12.98
CA LEU A 23 22.33 -16.06 -11.82
C LEU A 23 21.45 -16.20 -10.57
N ALA A 24 20.57 -15.24 -10.32
CA ALA A 24 19.64 -15.22 -9.20
C ALA A 24 18.64 -16.39 -9.26
N VAL A 25 18.12 -16.73 -10.44
CA VAL A 25 17.29 -17.93 -10.65
C VAL A 25 18.05 -19.19 -10.25
N SER A 26 19.30 -19.32 -10.69
CA SER A 26 20.15 -20.47 -10.36
C SER A 26 20.38 -20.57 -8.84
N ARG A 27 20.54 -19.42 -8.16
CA ARG A 27 20.65 -19.36 -6.70
C ARG A 27 19.34 -19.75 -6.01
N ALA A 28 18.21 -19.18 -6.42
CA ALA A 28 16.89 -19.47 -5.85
C ALA A 28 16.51 -20.96 -5.96
N MET A 29 16.84 -21.59 -7.09
CA MET A 29 16.64 -23.04 -7.29
C MET A 29 17.46 -23.89 -6.30
N ARG A 30 18.69 -23.47 -5.98
CA ARG A 30 19.54 -24.17 -4.99
C ARG A 30 19.04 -23.97 -3.56
N GLU A 31 18.54 -22.79 -3.24
CA GLU A 31 18.03 -22.48 -1.89
C GLU A 31 16.70 -23.17 -1.58
N LYS A 32 15.95 -23.64 -2.60
CA LYS A 32 14.67 -24.37 -2.46
C LYS A 32 13.61 -23.67 -1.61
N LYS A 33 13.72 -22.35 -1.43
CA LYS A 33 12.75 -21.53 -0.67
C LYS A 33 11.43 -21.32 -1.41
N TYR A 34 11.48 -21.34 -2.75
CA TYR A 34 10.33 -21.17 -3.64
C TYR A 34 10.20 -22.38 -4.57
N SER A 35 8.99 -22.65 -5.03
CA SER A 35 8.77 -23.71 -6.03
C SER A 35 9.38 -23.33 -7.37
N ALA A 36 9.76 -24.33 -8.17
CA ALA A 36 10.29 -24.11 -9.52
C ALA A 36 9.32 -23.30 -10.41
N ALA A 37 8.01 -23.50 -10.23
CA ALA A 37 6.98 -22.73 -10.92
C ALA A 37 6.99 -21.24 -10.54
N GLU A 38 7.12 -20.92 -9.24
CA GLU A 38 7.22 -19.53 -8.77
C GLU A 38 8.48 -18.85 -9.29
N ILE A 39 9.62 -19.56 -9.29
CA ILE A 39 10.89 -19.05 -9.80
C ILE A 39 10.80 -18.79 -11.32
N ALA A 40 10.20 -19.71 -12.08
CA ALA A 40 10.02 -19.55 -13.53
C ALA A 40 9.10 -18.36 -13.87
N VAL A 41 8.02 -18.17 -13.10
CA VAL A 41 7.14 -17.00 -13.25
C VAL A 41 7.91 -15.71 -12.93
N ALA A 42 8.65 -15.67 -11.82
CA ALA A 42 9.44 -14.50 -11.45
C ALA A 42 10.50 -14.16 -12.51
N GLN A 43 11.21 -15.17 -13.02
CA GLN A 43 12.16 -15.02 -14.12
C GLN A 43 11.49 -14.43 -15.36
N LYS A 44 10.36 -14.99 -15.79
CA LYS A 44 9.62 -14.51 -16.97
C LYS A 44 9.17 -13.06 -16.79
N THR A 45 8.63 -12.72 -15.62
CA THR A 45 8.17 -11.36 -15.29
C THR A 45 9.32 -10.36 -15.30
N LEU A 46 10.50 -10.73 -14.77
CA LEU A 46 11.65 -9.82 -14.79
C LEU A 46 12.33 -9.79 -16.16
N LEU A 47 12.38 -10.84 -16.96
CA LEU A 47 13.04 -10.78 -18.27
C LEU A 47 12.25 -9.97 -19.31
N ASP A 48 10.93 -9.94 -19.23
CA ASP A 48 10.09 -9.12 -20.10
C ASP A 48 10.11 -7.63 -19.68
N PRO A 49 10.50 -6.68 -20.55
CA PRO A 49 10.62 -5.27 -20.19
C PRO A 49 9.32 -4.63 -19.69
N VAL A 50 8.19 -4.98 -20.31
CA VAL A 50 6.88 -4.42 -19.96
C VAL A 50 6.43 -4.95 -18.61
N SER A 51 6.49 -6.26 -18.42
CA SER A 51 6.17 -6.92 -17.15
C SER A 51 7.09 -6.45 -16.03
N ARG A 52 8.38 -6.25 -16.30
CA ARG A 52 9.34 -5.70 -15.33
C ARG A 52 8.97 -4.28 -14.93
N ALA A 53 8.61 -3.41 -15.88
CA ALA A 53 8.18 -2.05 -15.58
C ALA A 53 6.92 -2.04 -14.70
N CYS A 54 5.92 -2.87 -15.04
CA CYS A 54 4.70 -3.02 -14.25
C CYS A 54 4.99 -3.55 -12.84
N ALA A 55 5.81 -4.60 -12.71
CA ALA A 55 6.21 -5.15 -11.42
C ALA A 55 7.01 -4.13 -10.59
N SER A 56 7.91 -3.40 -11.25
CA SER A 56 8.69 -2.35 -10.60
C SER A 56 7.80 -1.24 -10.06
N PHE A 57 6.79 -0.81 -10.82
CA PHE A 57 5.80 0.15 -10.36
C PHE A 57 5.01 -0.42 -9.17
N LEU A 58 4.45 -1.62 -9.32
CA LEU A 58 3.57 -2.21 -8.31
C LEU A 58 4.27 -2.47 -6.97
N TYR A 59 5.53 -2.92 -7.00
CA TYR A 59 6.23 -3.38 -5.81
C TYR A 59 7.26 -2.41 -5.23
N HIS A 60 7.65 -1.36 -5.97
CA HIS A 60 8.57 -0.33 -5.47
C HIS A 60 7.97 1.07 -5.37
N ILE A 61 6.66 1.25 -5.56
CA ILE A 61 6.02 2.50 -5.18
C ILE A 61 5.80 2.52 -3.68
N ASP A 62 6.44 3.49 -3.03
CA ASP A 62 6.10 3.88 -1.67
C ASP A 62 4.97 4.91 -1.69
N PHE A 63 3.80 4.51 -1.20
CA PHE A 63 2.66 5.41 -0.99
C PHE A 63 2.68 6.06 0.40
N GLY A 64 3.71 5.83 1.23
CA GLY A 64 3.78 6.26 2.62
C GLY A 64 3.44 7.73 2.81
N ASP A 65 4.07 8.62 2.04
CA ASP A 65 3.87 10.06 2.18
C ASP A 65 2.50 10.51 1.66
N LYS A 66 2.02 9.91 0.57
CA LYS A 66 0.68 10.19 0.04
C LYS A 66 -0.40 9.70 1.01
N LYS A 67 -0.21 8.52 1.59
CA LYS A 67 -1.10 7.93 2.60
C LYS A 67 -1.13 8.80 3.84
N LYS A 68 0.03 9.24 4.37
CA LYS A 68 0.10 10.18 5.50
C LYS A 68 -0.65 11.48 5.20
N LYS A 69 -0.45 12.05 4.01
CA LYS A 69 -1.13 13.29 3.61
C LYS A 69 -2.66 13.12 3.54
N ILE A 70 -3.13 12.05 2.91
CA ILE A 70 -4.56 11.75 2.81
C ILE A 70 -5.15 11.49 4.19
N CYS A 71 -4.49 10.67 5.02
CA CYS A 71 -4.94 10.40 6.39
C CYS A 71 -4.95 11.67 7.26
N GLY A 72 -3.96 12.55 7.12
CA GLY A 72 -3.93 13.85 7.79
C GLY A 72 -5.14 14.69 7.43
N SER A 73 -5.37 14.92 6.12
CA SER A 73 -6.53 15.72 5.67
C SER A 73 -7.87 15.13 6.10
N ILE A 74 -8.04 13.80 6.02
CA ILE A 74 -9.29 13.15 6.50
C ILE A 74 -9.47 13.33 8.01
N MET A 75 -8.39 13.29 8.79
CA MET A 75 -8.45 13.47 10.23
C MET A 75 -8.75 14.91 10.62
N ASP A 76 -8.14 15.88 9.93
CA ASP A 76 -8.40 17.31 10.11
C ASP A 76 -9.87 17.64 9.81
N ASP A 77 -10.42 17.07 8.72
CA ASP A 77 -11.82 17.22 8.35
C ASP A 77 -12.77 16.60 9.40
N TYR A 78 -12.40 15.47 10.01
CA TYR A 78 -13.18 14.82 11.07
C TYR A 78 -13.19 15.65 12.37
N GLU A 79 -12.05 16.22 12.76
CA GLU A 79 -11.93 17.02 13.99
C GLU A 79 -12.70 18.36 13.89
N LEU A 80 -12.82 18.93 12.69
CA LEU A 80 -13.66 20.10 12.43
C LEU A 80 -15.15 19.78 12.57
N LEU A 81 -15.58 18.61 12.08
CA LEU A 81 -16.98 18.18 12.18
C LEU A 81 -17.40 17.89 13.62
N THR A 82 -16.54 17.23 14.42
CA THR A 82 -16.87 16.94 15.82
C THR A 82 -16.95 18.19 16.68
N LYS A 83 -16.07 19.18 16.44
CA LYS A 83 -16.13 20.47 17.15
C LYS A 83 -17.38 21.28 16.78
N ALA A 84 -17.80 21.23 15.50
CA ALA A 84 -19.02 21.90 15.05
C ALA A 84 -20.29 21.30 15.69
N ASP A 85 -20.33 19.98 15.89
CA ASP A 85 -21.44 19.30 16.57
C ASP A 85 -21.47 19.58 18.08
N GLU A 86 -20.30 19.66 18.74
CA GLU A 86 -20.19 20.06 20.15
C GLU A 86 -20.61 21.53 20.37
N ASP A 87 -20.21 22.44 19.48
CA ASP A 87 -20.64 23.83 19.52
C ASP A 87 -22.14 23.98 19.25
N ALA A 88 -22.73 23.16 18.38
CA ALA A 88 -24.17 23.15 18.14
C ALA A 88 -24.98 22.64 19.35
N LEU A 89 -24.47 21.65 20.09
CA LEU A 89 -25.07 21.16 21.33
C LEU A 89 -24.93 22.16 22.48
N ASN A 90 -23.81 22.87 22.57
CA ASN A 90 -23.55 23.83 23.65
C ASN A 90 -24.29 25.16 23.46
N ASN A 91 -24.59 25.54 22.21
CA ASN A 91 -25.34 26.76 21.89
C ASN A 91 -26.87 26.56 21.82
N ASN A 92 -27.37 25.32 21.80
CA ASN A 92 -28.78 25.02 22.05
C ASN A 92 -29.05 24.97 23.55
N SER A 93 -29.02 26.13 24.21
CA SER A 93 -29.71 26.29 25.49
C SER A 93 -31.17 25.91 25.27
N LEU A 94 -31.61 24.81 25.89
CA LEU A 94 -32.98 24.27 25.79
C LEU A 94 -33.99 25.15 26.57
N GLU A 95 -33.90 26.47 26.45
CA GLU A 95 -34.84 27.44 27.05
C GLU A 95 -36.31 27.18 26.62
N TYR A 96 -36.53 26.45 25.53
CA TYR A 96 -37.87 26.09 25.04
C TYR A 96 -38.53 24.92 25.79
N LEU A 97 -37.80 24.13 26.57
CA LEU A 97 -38.38 23.02 27.34
C LEU A 97 -38.98 23.49 28.66
N ASP A 98 -38.51 24.61 29.21
CA ASP A 98 -39.03 25.18 30.46
C ASP A 98 -40.38 25.90 30.26
N LEU A 99 -40.87 26.03 29.03
CA LEU A 99 -42.12 26.72 28.69
C LEU A 99 -43.40 25.94 29.04
N PHE A 100 -43.29 24.63 29.28
CA PHE A 100 -44.44 23.76 29.55
C PHE A 100 -44.63 23.42 31.04
N ASP A 101 -43.76 23.93 31.91
CA ASP A 101 -43.79 23.70 33.35
C ASP A 101 -44.44 24.85 34.16
N SER A 102 -45.25 25.71 33.53
CA SER A 102 -46.06 26.76 34.19
C SER A 102 -47.56 26.44 34.22
#